data_AF-A0A8T2TLU0-F1
#
_entry.id   AF-A0A8T2TLU0-F1
#
_cell.length_a   1.000
_cell.length_b   1.000
_cell.length_c   1.000
_cell.angle_alpha   90.00
_cell.angle_beta   90.00
_cell.angle_gamma   90.00
#
_symmetry.space_group_name_H-M   'P 1'
#
loop_
_entity.id
_entity.type
_entity.pdbx_description
1 polymer ?
#
loop_
_entity_poly.entity_id
_entity_poly.type
_entity_poly.pdbx_seq_one_letter_code
_entity_poly.pdbx_strand_id
1 'polypeptide(L)'
;MLQEKVPLDPQRPAYHGALVQWSEKGIDGSPCFLATTTGKQISSRLLSMRSANALLEVPQGSGYISQGSLISAVMIGDVHNPKRDLSDSVGQVGHHNAERSAAYIFNDANNDAMRHTSVAILTVSDTVASKKGVDRSGPRAVEVINKFSERLGGVTVFATAVVHDDISEIQKIIKTWSDQHQVDLIITTGGTGFSPRDVTPEATKPLLHKEAPSLVQVMLLESLKVTPTAVLSRAVAGIRNSSLIINMPGNPNAVAECLEALMPSLPHALKQLKGDKREKHPRHVPHTSPEPLDVWNASFTAASRHEGVELPRERGCSCSH
;
A
#
# COMPACT_ATOMS: atom_id res chain seq x y z
N MET A 1 5.70 31.47 -14.01
CA MET A 1 4.85 32.68 -14.04
C MET A 1 3.44 32.30 -13.61
N LEU A 2 2.83 33.06 -12.71
CA LEU A 2 1.49 32.79 -12.20
C LEU A 2 0.40 33.14 -13.22
N GLN A 3 -0.53 32.22 -13.45
CA GLN A 3 -1.71 32.44 -14.29
C GLN A 3 -2.84 33.20 -13.60
N GLU A 4 -2.85 33.18 -12.27
CA GLU A 4 -3.87 33.81 -11.44
C GLU A 4 -3.22 34.39 -10.18
N LYS A 5 -3.97 35.23 -9.45
CA LYS A 5 -3.48 35.78 -8.19
C LYS A 5 -3.47 34.72 -7.09
N VAL A 6 -2.42 34.72 -6.26
CA VAL A 6 -2.25 33.74 -5.18
C VAL A 6 -2.30 34.45 -3.83
N PRO A 7 -3.17 34.04 -2.88
CA PRO A 7 -3.23 34.67 -1.55
C PRO A 7 -1.97 34.39 -0.74
N LEU A 8 -1.54 35.38 0.03
CA LEU A 8 -0.46 35.25 1.01
C LEU A 8 -1.03 34.88 2.40
N ASP A 9 -0.25 34.16 3.19
CA ASP A 9 -0.53 33.87 4.59
C ASP A 9 0.30 34.81 5.50
N PRO A 10 -0.32 35.62 6.38
CA PRO A 10 0.40 36.58 7.21
C PRO A 10 1.18 35.93 8.36
N GLN A 11 0.88 34.68 8.71
CA GLN A 11 1.48 34.00 9.87
C GLN A 11 2.68 33.14 9.50
N ARG A 12 2.75 32.65 8.25
CA ARG A 12 3.80 31.72 7.82
C ARG A 12 3.99 31.69 6.30
N PRO A 13 5.18 31.29 5.81
CA PRO A 13 5.31 30.86 4.42
C PRO A 13 4.44 29.62 4.16
N ALA A 14 3.93 29.49 2.94
CA ALA A 14 3.01 28.44 2.54
C ALA A 14 3.45 27.76 1.23
N TYR A 15 2.99 26.53 1.02
CA TYR A 15 3.17 25.81 -0.22
C TYR A 15 1.80 25.57 -0.87
N HIS A 16 1.63 26.06 -2.09
CA HIS A 16 0.38 25.86 -2.83
C HIS A 16 0.56 24.83 -3.94
N GLY A 17 -0.36 23.87 -4.03
CA GLY A 17 -0.41 22.93 -5.15
C GLY A 17 -0.66 23.67 -6.47
N ALA A 18 0.14 23.37 -7.48
CA ALA A 18 0.01 23.94 -8.80
C ALA A 18 0.27 22.94 -9.92
N LEU A 19 -0.34 23.22 -11.06
CA LEU A 19 0.00 22.63 -12.34
C LEU A 19 0.95 23.59 -13.07
N VAL A 20 2.17 23.17 -13.30
CA VAL A 20 3.22 23.86 -14.06
C VAL A 20 3.35 23.23 -15.43
N GLN A 21 3.17 24.04 -16.46
CA GLN A 21 3.26 23.61 -17.87
C GLN A 21 4.16 24.55 -18.66
N TRP A 22 4.78 24.03 -19.71
CA TRP A 22 5.49 24.88 -20.67
C TRP A 22 4.48 25.54 -21.62
N SER A 23 4.58 26.87 -21.78
CA SER A 23 3.81 27.63 -22.77
C SER A 23 4.76 28.37 -23.72
N GLU A 24 4.53 28.26 -25.03
CA GLU A 24 5.23 29.06 -26.03
C GLU A 24 4.74 30.52 -26.07
N LYS A 25 3.57 30.80 -25.50
CA LYS A 25 2.99 32.13 -25.38
C LYS A 25 2.67 32.40 -23.91
N GLY A 26 3.62 33.01 -23.21
CA GLY A 26 3.41 33.54 -21.86
C GLY A 26 2.42 34.70 -21.85
N ILE A 27 2.09 35.18 -20.66
CA ILE A 27 1.25 36.36 -20.44
C ILE A 27 1.86 37.61 -21.11
N ASP A 28 3.18 37.68 -21.19
CA ASP A 28 3.97 38.73 -21.83
C ASP A 28 4.31 38.43 -23.30
N GLY A 29 3.79 37.33 -23.86
CA GLY A 29 4.08 36.86 -25.21
C GLY A 29 5.38 36.07 -25.37
N SER A 30 6.18 35.92 -24.30
CA SER A 30 7.44 35.15 -24.33
C SER A 30 7.24 33.71 -23.86
N PRO A 31 8.01 32.74 -24.37
CA PRO A 31 7.92 31.35 -23.93
C PRO A 31 8.34 31.22 -22.45
N CYS A 32 7.53 30.57 -21.64
CA CYS A 32 7.78 30.44 -20.21
C CYS A 32 7.02 29.28 -19.56
N PHE A 33 7.41 28.94 -18.32
CA PHE A 33 6.62 28.06 -17.47
C PHE A 33 5.45 28.80 -16.84
N LEU A 34 4.26 28.25 -17.00
CA LEU A 34 3.02 28.81 -16.53
C LEU A 34 2.47 27.95 -15.40
N ALA A 35 2.12 28.59 -14.28
CA ALA A 35 1.67 27.94 -13.05
C ALA A 35 0.21 28.29 -12.77
N THR A 36 -0.66 27.28 -12.76
CA THR A 36 -2.08 27.37 -12.40
C THR A 36 -2.27 26.75 -11.02
N THR A 37 -2.90 27.42 -10.07
CA THR A 37 -3.13 26.81 -8.75
C THR A 37 -4.25 25.79 -8.84
N THR A 38 -4.14 24.69 -8.11
CA THR A 38 -5.16 23.63 -8.12
C THR A 38 -6.33 23.90 -7.16
N GLY A 39 -6.50 25.16 -6.74
CA GLY A 39 -7.53 25.62 -5.80
C GLY A 39 -7.02 25.90 -4.38
N LYS A 40 -7.92 26.46 -3.54
CA LYS A 40 -7.63 26.75 -2.13
C LYS A 40 -7.30 25.46 -1.39
N GLN A 41 -6.29 25.49 -0.52
CA GLN A 41 -5.96 24.41 0.40
C GLN A 41 -7.12 24.20 1.39
N ILE A 42 -8.15 23.46 0.98
CA ILE A 42 -9.22 23.01 1.88
C ILE A 42 -8.79 21.64 2.41
N SER A 43 -8.17 21.66 3.61
CA SER A 43 -7.70 20.51 4.40
C SER A 43 -6.39 19.84 3.97
N SER A 44 -5.69 19.29 4.98
CA SER A 44 -4.44 18.50 4.93
C SER A 44 -4.58 17.13 4.24
N ARG A 45 -5.57 16.96 3.36
CA ARG A 45 -5.84 15.68 2.70
C ARG A 45 -4.87 15.50 1.53
N LEU A 46 -4.10 14.40 1.56
CA LEU A 46 -3.26 13.88 0.47
C LEU A 46 -3.94 13.87 -0.92
N LEU A 47 -5.27 13.86 -0.95
CA LEU A 47 -6.10 13.91 -2.17
C LEU A 47 -6.09 15.28 -2.88
N SER A 48 -5.78 16.38 -2.18
CA SER A 48 -5.69 17.73 -2.79
C SER A 48 -4.49 17.90 -3.72
N MET A 49 -3.51 16.98 -3.67
CA MET A 49 -2.31 17.02 -4.50
C MET A 49 -2.39 16.13 -5.75
N ARG A 50 -3.49 15.40 -5.94
CA ARG A 50 -3.66 14.45 -7.04
C ARG A 50 -3.53 15.09 -8.44
N SER A 51 -3.79 16.40 -8.54
CA SER A 51 -3.75 17.17 -9.79
C SER A 51 -2.58 18.16 -9.89
N ALA A 52 -1.72 18.25 -8.87
CA ALA A 52 -0.56 19.15 -8.86
C ALA A 52 0.71 18.41 -9.31
N ASN A 53 1.53 19.04 -10.15
CA ASN A 53 2.88 18.56 -10.49
C ASN A 53 3.98 19.47 -9.90
N ALA A 54 3.61 20.54 -9.22
CA ALA A 54 4.54 21.42 -8.49
C ALA A 54 3.91 21.98 -7.20
N LEU A 55 4.77 22.42 -6.29
CA LEU A 55 4.43 23.22 -5.12
C LEU A 55 5.03 24.61 -5.27
N LEU A 56 4.19 25.64 -5.26
CA LEU A 56 4.63 27.04 -5.31
C LEU A 56 5.08 27.49 -3.92
N GLU A 57 6.26 28.11 -3.85
CA GLU A 57 6.81 28.67 -2.61
C GLU A 57 6.23 30.06 -2.39
N VAL A 58 5.19 30.13 -1.55
CA VAL A 58 4.49 31.39 -1.24
C VAL A 58 5.12 32.01 0.01
N PRO A 59 5.74 33.21 -0.09
CA PRO A 59 6.34 33.88 1.06
C PRO A 59 5.28 34.31 2.08
N GLN A 60 5.71 34.54 3.32
CA GLN A 60 4.86 35.13 4.34
C GLN A 60 4.51 36.58 3.97
N GLY A 61 3.25 36.96 4.13
CA GLY A 61 2.82 38.34 3.90
C GLY A 61 1.30 38.50 3.91
N SER A 62 0.84 39.74 3.74
CA SER A 62 -0.59 40.06 3.62
C SER A 62 -0.94 40.41 2.16
N GLY A 63 -2.11 39.98 1.70
CA GLY A 63 -2.60 40.33 0.36
C GLY A 63 -2.44 39.18 -0.64
N TYR A 64 -1.99 39.51 -1.85
CA TYR A 64 -1.89 38.55 -2.96
C TYR A 64 -0.62 38.77 -3.78
N ILE A 65 -0.08 37.69 -4.34
CA ILE A 65 0.88 37.75 -5.44
C ILE A 65 0.08 37.94 -6.74
N SER A 66 0.41 38.96 -7.52
CA SER A 66 -0.28 39.29 -8.76
C SER A 66 -0.08 38.23 -9.84
N GLN A 67 -1.09 38.04 -10.69
CA GLN A 67 -0.97 37.31 -11.95
C GLN A 67 0.20 37.88 -12.78
N GLY A 68 0.95 37.02 -13.47
CA GLY A 68 2.15 37.41 -14.21
C GLY A 68 3.44 37.44 -13.38
N SER A 69 3.35 37.31 -12.05
CA SER A 69 4.57 37.29 -11.22
C SER A 69 5.35 35.99 -11.39
N LEU A 70 6.68 36.08 -11.27
CA LEU A 70 7.56 34.93 -11.14
C LEU A 70 7.59 34.46 -9.68
N ILE A 71 7.54 33.15 -9.48
CA ILE A 71 7.56 32.52 -8.16
C ILE A 71 8.35 31.22 -8.26
N SER A 72 9.07 30.89 -7.19
CA SER A 72 9.78 29.61 -7.07
C SER A 72 8.78 28.47 -6.94
N ALA A 73 9.11 27.32 -7.55
CA ALA A 73 8.28 26.13 -7.48
C ALA A 73 9.15 24.89 -7.30
N VAL A 74 8.76 24.02 -6.37
CA VAL A 74 9.34 22.69 -6.18
C VAL A 74 8.56 21.70 -7.03
N MET A 75 9.23 21.09 -8.01
CA MET A 75 8.60 20.09 -8.88
C MET A 75 8.38 18.78 -8.12
N ILE A 76 7.17 18.23 -8.21
CA ILE A 76 6.77 16.95 -7.61
C ILE A 76 6.29 15.92 -8.65
N GLY A 77 6.22 16.33 -9.93
CA GLY A 77 5.89 15.49 -11.08
C GLY A 77 6.41 16.09 -12.39
N ASP A 78 6.18 15.39 -13.51
CA ASP A 78 6.67 15.83 -14.83
C ASP A 78 5.97 17.12 -15.30
N VAL A 79 6.73 17.97 -15.99
CA VAL A 79 6.18 19.16 -16.67
C VAL A 79 5.46 18.69 -17.93
N HIS A 80 4.15 18.92 -18.00
CA HIS A 80 3.37 18.56 -19.18
C HIS A 80 3.79 19.45 -20.37
N ASN A 81 4.21 18.82 -21.48
CA ASN A 81 4.49 19.48 -22.75
C ASN A 81 3.50 18.94 -23.81
N PRO A 82 2.50 19.74 -24.24
CA PRO A 82 1.45 19.26 -25.14
C PRO A 82 1.92 18.97 -26.58
N LYS A 83 3.21 19.15 -26.92
CA LYS A 83 3.74 18.92 -28.29
C LYS A 83 4.47 17.59 -28.53
N ARG A 84 4.49 16.65 -27.57
CA ARG A 84 5.20 15.36 -27.74
C ARG A 84 4.31 14.15 -28.08
N ASP A 85 3.01 14.34 -28.22
CA ASP A 85 2.07 13.30 -28.64
C ASP A 85 1.53 13.61 -30.04
N LEU A 86 2.36 13.52 -31.09
CA LEU A 86 1.91 13.56 -32.50
C LEU A 86 3.05 13.11 -33.44
N SER A 87 3.47 11.85 -33.35
CA SER A 87 4.00 11.07 -34.50
C SER A 87 4.32 9.65 -34.03
N ASP A 88 3.40 8.72 -34.26
CA ASP A 88 3.75 7.31 -34.50
C ASP A 88 2.63 6.69 -35.35
N SER A 89 2.68 7.03 -36.63
CA SER A 89 1.92 6.38 -37.70
C SER A 89 2.93 5.81 -38.70
N VAL A 90 3.09 4.50 -38.68
CA VAL A 90 3.48 3.58 -39.77
C VAL A 90 4.36 4.14 -40.90
N GLY A 91 5.58 3.61 -41.02
CA GLY A 91 6.39 3.69 -42.25
C GLY A 91 7.65 2.82 -42.19
N GLN A 92 7.71 1.81 -43.06
CA GLN A 92 8.81 0.85 -43.20
C GLN A 92 10.07 1.42 -43.89
N VAL A 93 11.15 0.63 -43.75
CA VAL A 93 12.33 0.44 -44.62
C VAL A 93 13.58 1.31 -44.35
N GLY A 94 14.72 0.61 -44.17
CA GLY A 94 16.04 1.18 -44.41
C GLY A 94 17.20 0.42 -43.76
N HIS A 95 17.81 -0.51 -44.49
CA HIS A 95 19.12 -1.11 -44.20
C HIS A 95 20.22 -0.04 -44.07
N HIS A 96 21.14 -0.19 -43.11
CA HIS A 96 22.57 0.04 -43.33
C HIS A 96 23.43 -0.76 -42.33
N ASN A 97 24.40 -1.47 -42.89
CA ASN A 97 25.47 -2.23 -42.23
C ASN A 97 26.71 -1.34 -41.99
N ALA A 98 27.61 -1.89 -41.16
CA ALA A 98 28.99 -1.49 -40.81
C ALA A 98 29.09 -0.61 -39.54
N GLU A 99 29.92 -0.88 -38.54
CA GLU A 99 31.02 -1.85 -38.40
C GLU A 99 31.36 -2.06 -36.91
N ARG A 100 32.00 -3.20 -36.63
CA ARG A 100 32.33 -3.72 -35.29
C ARG A 100 33.37 -2.88 -34.54
N SER A 101 33.21 -2.80 -33.23
CA SER A 101 34.32 -2.99 -32.27
C SER A 101 33.80 -3.61 -30.97
N ALA A 102 34.46 -4.72 -30.61
CA ALA A 102 34.28 -5.63 -29.47
C ALA A 102 34.39 -4.91 -28.11
N ALA A 103 33.95 -5.43 -26.96
CA ALA A 103 33.14 -6.57 -26.54
C ALA A 103 32.89 -6.35 -25.04
N TYR A 104 31.69 -6.67 -24.55
CA TYR A 104 31.42 -7.37 -23.28
C TYR A 104 29.93 -7.74 -23.30
N ILE A 105 29.64 -8.90 -23.90
CA ILE A 105 28.34 -9.57 -23.79
C ILE A 105 28.37 -10.31 -22.46
N PHE A 106 27.62 -9.85 -21.46
CA PHE A 106 27.16 -10.76 -20.42
C PHE A 106 26.02 -11.56 -21.04
N ASN A 107 26.27 -12.86 -21.21
CA ASN A 107 25.28 -13.84 -21.64
C ASN A 107 24.10 -13.78 -20.67
N ASP A 108 23.02 -13.17 -21.13
CA ASP A 108 21.68 -13.34 -20.61
C ASP A 108 21.17 -14.67 -21.19
N ALA A 109 21.53 -15.77 -20.55
CA ALA A 109 21.04 -17.09 -20.90
C ALA A 109 20.94 -17.95 -19.64
N ASN A 110 19.70 -18.26 -19.29
CA ASN A 110 19.25 -19.26 -18.32
C ASN A 110 19.51 -18.96 -16.84
N ASN A 111 18.58 -18.21 -16.23
CA ASN A 111 18.16 -18.55 -14.87
C ASN A 111 16.65 -18.35 -14.62
N ASP A 112 15.83 -18.48 -15.66
CA ASP A 112 14.36 -18.58 -15.56
C ASP A 112 13.93 -19.99 -15.12
N ALA A 113 14.68 -20.59 -14.19
CA ALA A 113 14.17 -21.70 -13.41
C ALA A 113 13.03 -21.12 -12.57
N MET A 114 11.80 -21.42 -12.98
CA MET A 114 10.53 -21.01 -12.35
C MET A 114 10.58 -21.24 -10.82
N ARG A 115 11.12 -20.25 -10.10
CA ARG A 115 11.36 -20.34 -8.66
C ARG A 115 10.04 -20.09 -7.96
N HIS A 116 9.43 -21.19 -7.54
CA HIS A 116 8.18 -21.19 -6.80
C HIS A 116 8.32 -20.34 -5.54
N THR A 117 7.29 -19.54 -5.26
CA THR A 117 7.15 -18.81 -4.01
C THR A 117 7.00 -19.79 -2.86
N SER A 118 7.94 -19.74 -1.92
CA SER A 118 7.89 -20.56 -0.71
C SER A 118 7.05 -19.87 0.37
N VAL A 119 6.07 -20.61 0.90
CA VAL A 119 5.15 -20.09 1.94
C VAL A 119 5.23 -20.98 3.17
N ALA A 120 5.30 -20.37 4.36
CA ALA A 120 5.19 -21.09 5.62
C ALA A 120 4.05 -20.51 6.48
N ILE A 121 3.35 -21.39 7.19
CA ILE A 121 2.17 -21.02 7.99
C ILE A 121 2.38 -21.47 9.44
N LEU A 122 2.35 -20.51 10.36
CA LEU A 122 2.49 -20.72 11.79
C LEU A 122 1.17 -20.49 12.51
N THR A 123 0.58 -21.53 13.06
CA THR A 123 -0.57 -21.42 13.95
C THR A 123 -0.08 -21.16 15.38
N VAL A 124 -0.50 -20.05 15.96
CA VAL A 124 -0.20 -19.67 17.35
C VAL A 124 -1.47 -19.87 18.17
N SER A 125 -1.46 -20.92 19.00
CA SER A 125 -2.58 -21.18 19.91
C SER A 125 -2.21 -22.20 21.00
N ASP A 126 -2.33 -21.79 22.26
CA ASP A 126 -2.17 -22.68 23.42
C ASP A 126 -3.07 -23.92 23.33
N THR A 127 -4.30 -23.78 22.82
CA THR A 127 -5.27 -24.89 22.76
C THR A 127 -4.90 -25.93 21.70
N VAL A 128 -4.47 -25.48 20.52
CA VAL A 128 -4.03 -26.36 19.43
C VAL A 128 -2.69 -26.99 19.77
N ALA A 129 -1.73 -26.20 20.26
CA ALA A 129 -0.41 -26.69 20.65
C ALA A 129 -0.48 -27.73 21.77
N SER A 130 -1.44 -27.58 22.69
CA SER A 130 -1.70 -28.55 23.76
C SER A 130 -2.59 -29.73 23.33
N LYS A 131 -2.92 -29.86 22.03
CA LYS A 131 -3.81 -30.91 21.48
C LYS A 131 -5.22 -30.95 22.10
N LYS A 132 -5.67 -29.83 22.68
CA LYS A 132 -7.03 -29.67 23.24
C LYS A 132 -8.04 -29.15 22.21
N GLY A 133 -7.54 -28.60 21.10
CA GLY A 133 -8.32 -28.15 19.95
C GLY A 133 -7.69 -28.59 18.63
N VAL A 134 -8.48 -28.51 17.56
CA VAL A 134 -8.01 -28.82 16.19
C VAL A 134 -7.66 -27.52 15.48
N ASP A 135 -6.51 -27.50 14.79
CA ASP A 135 -6.15 -26.39 13.92
C ASP A 135 -7.10 -26.34 12.71
N ARG A 136 -7.87 -25.27 12.61
CA ARG A 136 -8.72 -24.98 11.43
C ARG A 136 -8.17 -23.85 10.58
N SER A 137 -7.37 -22.97 11.16
CA SER A 137 -6.92 -21.73 10.53
C SER A 137 -5.67 -21.94 9.69
N GLY A 138 -4.74 -22.78 10.16
CA GLY A 138 -3.57 -23.20 9.40
C GLY A 138 -3.95 -23.90 8.08
N PRO A 139 -4.78 -24.96 8.11
CA PRO A 139 -5.26 -25.61 6.89
C PRO A 139 -6.04 -24.68 5.96
N ARG A 140 -6.83 -23.75 6.52
CA ARG A 140 -7.58 -22.78 5.72
C ARG A 140 -6.66 -21.79 5.01
N ALA A 141 -5.58 -21.35 5.65
CA ALA A 141 -4.55 -20.53 4.99
C ALA A 141 -3.88 -21.29 3.83
N VAL A 142 -3.54 -22.58 4.03
CA VAL A 142 -2.99 -23.44 2.98
C VAL A 142 -3.92 -23.52 1.78
N GLU A 143 -5.22 -23.75 2.02
CA GLU A 143 -6.23 -23.85 0.96
C GLU A 143 -6.30 -22.57 0.12
N VAL A 144 -6.35 -21.40 0.76
CA VAL A 144 -6.41 -20.11 0.08
C VAL A 144 -5.13 -19.84 -0.70
N ILE A 145 -3.97 -20.12 -0.11
CA ILE A 145 -2.68 -19.96 -0.80
C ILE A 145 -2.60 -20.86 -2.04
N ASN A 146 -3.01 -22.13 -1.93
CA ASN A 146 -3.02 -23.05 -3.06
C ASN A 146 -3.99 -22.60 -4.16
N LYS A 147 -5.17 -22.07 -3.78
CA LYS A 147 -6.15 -21.49 -4.72
C LYS A 147 -5.55 -20.34 -5.54
N PHE A 148 -4.61 -19.58 -4.99
CA PHE A 148 -3.95 -18.46 -5.67
C PHE A 148 -2.51 -18.78 -6.15
N SER A 149 -2.11 -20.05 -6.14
CA SER A 149 -0.75 -20.49 -6.45
C SER A 149 -0.22 -19.94 -7.78
N GLU A 150 -1.01 -20.04 -8.86
CA GLU A 150 -0.62 -19.54 -10.19
C GLU A 150 -0.37 -18.02 -10.19
N ARG A 151 -1.23 -17.25 -9.51
CA ARG A 151 -1.08 -15.78 -9.43
C ARG A 151 0.15 -15.36 -8.64
N LEU A 152 0.61 -16.20 -7.73
CA LEU A 152 1.80 -15.99 -6.91
C LEU A 152 3.07 -16.56 -7.57
N GLY A 153 3.02 -16.92 -8.86
CA GLY A 153 4.16 -17.44 -9.62
C GLY A 153 4.48 -18.92 -9.35
N GLY A 154 3.47 -19.68 -8.91
CA GLY A 154 3.62 -21.05 -8.41
C GLY A 154 4.05 -21.04 -6.94
N VAL A 155 3.23 -21.62 -6.06
CA VAL A 155 3.50 -21.66 -4.62
C VAL A 155 3.87 -23.07 -4.19
N THR A 156 4.84 -23.15 -3.29
CA THR A 156 5.12 -24.35 -2.48
C THR A 156 4.94 -24.00 -1.01
N VAL A 157 4.03 -24.71 -0.33
CA VAL A 157 3.94 -24.64 1.13
C VAL A 157 5.13 -25.39 1.70
N PHE A 158 6.14 -24.64 2.14
CA PHE A 158 7.41 -25.15 2.66
C PHE A 158 7.22 -25.88 3.99
N ALA A 159 6.46 -25.26 4.90
CA ALA A 159 6.21 -25.83 6.22
C ALA A 159 4.91 -25.28 6.83
N THR A 160 4.30 -26.10 7.68
CA THR A 160 3.32 -25.64 8.67
C THR A 160 3.79 -26.02 10.06
N ALA A 161 3.51 -25.18 11.05
CA ALA A 161 3.85 -25.47 12.43
C ALA A 161 2.78 -24.91 13.38
N VAL A 162 2.73 -25.47 14.58
CA VAL A 162 1.88 -25.00 15.67
C VAL A 162 2.76 -24.73 16.88
N VAL A 163 2.58 -23.58 17.53
CA VAL A 163 3.28 -23.20 18.76
C VAL A 163 2.31 -22.64 19.80
N HIS A 164 2.75 -22.62 21.05
CA HIS A 164 2.04 -21.92 22.12
C HIS A 164 2.08 -20.41 21.92
N ASP A 165 1.22 -19.70 22.66
CA ASP A 165 1.23 -18.24 22.74
C ASP A 165 2.43 -17.77 23.60
N ASP A 166 3.64 -18.06 23.10
CA ASP A 166 4.92 -17.76 23.73
C ASP A 166 5.83 -17.01 22.75
N ILE A 167 6.37 -15.88 23.23
CA ILE A 167 7.21 -14.99 22.41
C ILE A 167 8.44 -15.73 21.87
N SER A 168 9.10 -16.55 22.69
CA SER A 168 10.36 -17.19 22.31
C SER A 168 10.13 -18.28 21.27
N GLU A 169 9.05 -19.08 21.42
CA GLU A 169 8.68 -20.10 20.43
C GLU A 169 8.33 -19.50 19.07
N ILE A 170 7.47 -18.48 19.05
CA ILE A 170 7.06 -17.78 17.83
C ILE A 170 8.31 -17.19 17.14
N GLN A 171 9.16 -16.50 17.90
CA GLN A 171 10.37 -15.88 17.34
C GLN A 171 11.35 -16.91 16.79
N LYS A 172 11.51 -18.05 17.47
CA LYS A 172 12.40 -19.13 17.03
C LYS A 172 11.96 -19.66 15.66
N ILE A 173 10.66 -19.93 15.48
CA ILE A 173 10.14 -20.43 14.20
C ILE A 173 10.30 -19.38 13.09
N ILE A 174 9.89 -18.14 13.34
CA ILE A 174 10.01 -17.05 12.36
C ILE A 174 11.46 -16.89 11.91
N LYS A 175 12.42 -16.80 12.85
CA LYS A 175 13.85 -16.68 12.52
C LYS A 175 14.38 -17.88 11.74
N THR A 176 13.97 -19.09 12.10
CA THR A 176 14.40 -20.31 11.41
C THR A 176 13.93 -20.29 9.95
N TRP A 177 12.66 -19.97 9.72
CA TRP A 177 12.10 -19.89 8.37
C TRP A 177 12.65 -18.73 7.55
N SER A 178 12.82 -17.54 8.15
CA SER A 178 13.30 -16.37 7.41
C SER A 178 14.81 -16.38 7.18
N ASP A 179 15.61 -16.80 8.16
CA ASP A 179 17.07 -16.61 8.13
C ASP A 179 17.78 -17.84 7.57
N GLN A 180 17.31 -19.04 7.92
CA GLN A 180 17.98 -20.29 7.52
C GLN A 180 17.37 -20.84 6.23
N HIS A 181 16.04 -20.85 6.13
CA HIS A 181 15.33 -21.40 4.97
C HIS A 181 14.96 -20.36 3.92
N GLN A 182 15.07 -19.07 4.23
CA GLN A 182 14.78 -17.96 3.30
C GLN A 182 13.38 -18.07 2.68
N VAL A 183 12.38 -18.43 3.50
CA VAL A 183 10.99 -18.54 3.05
C VAL A 183 10.49 -17.17 2.57
N ASP A 184 9.84 -17.11 1.42
CA ASP A 184 9.43 -15.84 0.80
C ASP A 184 8.27 -15.17 1.58
N LEU A 185 7.30 -15.96 2.04
CA LEU A 185 6.12 -15.49 2.77
C LEU A 185 5.87 -16.35 4.02
N ILE A 186 5.84 -15.70 5.18
CA ILE A 186 5.50 -16.30 6.46
C ILE A 186 4.18 -15.71 6.94
N ILE A 187 3.19 -16.57 7.14
CA ILE A 187 1.88 -16.19 7.67
C ILE A 187 1.78 -16.75 9.08
N THR A 188 1.42 -15.91 10.05
CA THR A 188 1.01 -16.42 11.36
C THR A 188 -0.51 -16.32 11.50
N THR A 189 -1.15 -17.22 12.23
CA THR A 189 -2.58 -17.14 12.55
C THR A 189 -2.80 -17.33 14.05
N GLY A 190 -3.52 -16.40 14.67
CA GLY A 190 -3.79 -16.40 16.12
C GLY A 190 -2.88 -15.47 16.93
N GLY A 191 -3.28 -15.22 18.17
CA GLY A 191 -2.51 -14.41 19.14
C GLY A 191 -2.45 -12.91 18.85
N THR A 192 -3.39 -12.34 18.09
CA THR A 192 -3.40 -10.91 17.68
C THR A 192 -4.49 -10.06 18.34
N GLY A 193 -5.30 -10.62 19.25
CA GLY A 193 -6.38 -9.91 19.94
C GLY A 193 -5.90 -9.19 21.21
N PHE A 194 -6.83 -8.87 22.11
CA PHE A 194 -6.52 -8.20 23.39
C PHE A 194 -6.43 -9.17 24.59
N SER A 195 -6.45 -10.49 24.36
CA SER A 195 -6.28 -11.45 25.44
C SER A 195 -4.89 -11.30 26.08
N PRO A 196 -4.72 -11.52 27.40
CA PRO A 196 -3.40 -11.49 28.03
C PRO A 196 -2.39 -12.47 27.45
N ARG A 197 -2.87 -13.52 26.76
CA ARG A 197 -2.03 -14.51 26.07
C ARG A 197 -1.70 -14.09 24.63
N ASP A 198 -2.43 -13.15 24.04
CA ASP A 198 -2.18 -12.74 22.65
C ASP A 198 -0.85 -11.98 22.56
N VAL A 199 0.21 -12.64 22.09
CA VAL A 199 1.58 -12.07 22.04
C VAL A 199 2.22 -12.14 20.65
N THR A 200 1.48 -12.55 19.61
CA THR A 200 2.02 -12.72 18.26
C THR A 200 2.59 -11.41 17.68
N PRO A 201 1.94 -10.23 17.81
CA PRO A 201 2.51 -8.96 17.38
C PRO A 201 3.80 -8.60 18.12
N GLU A 202 3.86 -8.81 19.43
CA GLU A 202 5.03 -8.57 20.28
C GLU A 202 6.19 -9.49 19.94
N ALA A 203 5.90 -10.74 19.54
CA ALA A 203 6.89 -11.67 19.05
C ALA A 203 7.41 -11.27 17.66
N THR A 204 6.53 -10.81 16.78
CA THR A 204 6.84 -10.53 15.37
C THR A 204 7.57 -9.19 15.20
N LYS A 205 7.07 -8.11 15.80
CA LYS A 205 7.53 -6.75 15.55
C LYS A 205 9.05 -6.54 15.77
N PRO A 206 9.67 -7.06 16.84
CA PRO A 206 11.12 -6.91 17.06
C PRO A 206 11.99 -7.63 16.02
N LEU A 207 11.43 -8.55 15.24
CA LEU A 207 12.15 -9.31 14.22
C LEU A 207 12.19 -8.61 12.86
N LEU A 208 11.32 -7.63 12.64
CA LEU A 208 11.17 -6.95 11.36
C LEU A 208 12.32 -5.97 11.14
N HIS A 209 12.92 -6.02 9.96
CA HIS A 209 13.89 -5.02 9.50
C HIS A 209 13.20 -3.80 8.90
N LYS A 210 12.01 -4.00 8.30
CA LYS A 210 11.15 -2.94 7.76
C LYS A 210 9.69 -3.27 8.05
N GLU A 211 8.93 -2.33 8.58
CA GLU A 211 7.49 -2.52 8.78
C GLU A 211 6.71 -2.32 7.46
N ALA A 212 5.59 -3.04 7.32
CA ALA A 212 4.66 -2.92 6.19
C ALA A 212 3.23 -2.65 6.70
N PRO A 213 3.00 -1.51 7.40
CA PRO A 213 1.73 -1.24 8.09
C PRO A 213 0.52 -1.15 7.15
N SER A 214 0.72 -0.78 5.89
CA SER A 214 -0.36 -0.69 4.90
C SER A 214 -1.02 -2.04 4.62
N LEU A 215 -0.30 -3.16 4.73
CA LEU A 215 -0.90 -4.49 4.59
C LEU A 215 -1.92 -4.74 5.72
N VAL A 216 -1.54 -4.37 6.95
CA VAL A 216 -2.43 -4.45 8.12
C VAL A 216 -3.64 -3.53 7.96
N GLN A 217 -3.45 -2.31 7.42
CA GLN A 217 -4.54 -1.38 7.17
C GLN A 217 -5.55 -1.92 6.15
N VAL A 218 -5.08 -2.54 5.06
CA VAL A 218 -5.96 -3.18 4.08
C VAL A 218 -6.76 -4.31 4.73
N MET A 219 -6.09 -5.19 5.47
CA MET A 219 -6.75 -6.27 6.21
C MET A 219 -7.82 -5.74 7.18
N LEU A 220 -7.49 -4.67 7.92
CA LEU A 220 -8.42 -4.03 8.85
C LEU A 220 -9.63 -3.46 8.11
N LEU A 221 -9.42 -2.67 7.06
CA LEU A 221 -10.51 -2.05 6.29
C LEU A 221 -11.45 -3.10 5.68
N GLU A 222 -10.92 -4.19 5.15
CA GLU A 222 -11.75 -5.29 4.64
C GLU A 222 -12.49 -6.01 5.77
N SER A 223 -11.83 -6.26 6.90
CA SER A 223 -12.44 -6.91 8.06
C SER A 223 -13.56 -6.06 8.69
N LEU A 224 -13.44 -4.73 8.70
CA LEU A 224 -14.46 -3.81 9.23
C LEU A 224 -15.76 -3.81 8.42
N LYS A 225 -15.72 -4.22 7.15
CA LYS A 225 -16.93 -4.45 6.35
C LYS A 225 -17.73 -5.64 6.88
N VAL A 226 -17.05 -6.63 7.45
CA VAL A 226 -17.64 -7.87 7.96
C VAL A 226 -18.04 -7.73 9.43
N THR A 227 -17.16 -7.20 10.29
CA THR A 227 -17.43 -7.08 11.72
C THR A 227 -16.82 -5.83 12.34
N PRO A 228 -17.58 -5.12 13.21
CA PRO A 228 -17.03 -3.97 13.93
C PRO A 228 -15.92 -4.34 14.91
N THR A 229 -15.87 -5.59 15.36
CA THR A 229 -14.84 -6.06 16.32
C THR A 229 -13.44 -6.17 15.71
N ALA A 230 -13.30 -6.04 14.38
CA ALA A 230 -12.01 -6.09 13.71
C ALA A 230 -11.02 -5.01 14.20
N VAL A 231 -11.52 -3.90 14.77
CA VAL A 231 -10.70 -2.85 15.41
C VAL A 231 -9.83 -3.35 16.56
N LEU A 232 -10.16 -4.50 17.16
CA LEU A 232 -9.41 -5.09 18.27
C LEU A 232 -8.17 -5.86 17.81
N SER A 233 -7.94 -5.99 16.50
CA SER A 233 -6.75 -6.64 15.97
C SER A 233 -5.51 -5.77 16.18
N ARG A 234 -4.46 -6.38 16.74
CA ARG A 234 -3.11 -5.79 16.88
C ARG A 234 -2.12 -6.35 15.87
N ALA A 235 -2.61 -6.94 14.78
CA ALA A 235 -1.78 -7.57 13.76
C ALA A 235 -0.63 -6.65 13.28
N VAL A 236 0.53 -7.25 13.03
CA VAL A 236 1.71 -6.57 12.47
C VAL A 236 2.09 -7.27 11.17
N ALA A 237 2.63 -6.51 10.23
CA ALA A 237 3.23 -7.03 9.01
C ALA A 237 4.53 -6.31 8.70
N GLY A 238 5.47 -7.00 8.08
CA GLY A 238 6.73 -6.40 7.65
C GLY A 238 7.70 -7.41 7.07
N ILE A 239 8.92 -6.96 6.86
CA ILE A 239 9.95 -7.65 6.13
C ILE A 239 11.11 -7.97 7.06
N ARG A 240 11.58 -9.21 7.01
CA ARG A 240 12.83 -9.67 7.62
C ARG A 240 13.66 -10.32 6.53
N ASN A 241 14.86 -9.80 6.29
CA ASN A 241 15.69 -10.20 5.13
C ASN A 241 14.88 -10.09 3.82
N SER A 242 14.66 -11.21 3.15
CA SER A 242 13.84 -11.32 1.92
C SER A 242 12.47 -11.96 2.19
N SER A 243 12.09 -12.14 3.45
CA SER A 243 10.82 -12.76 3.87
C SER A 243 9.80 -11.69 4.24
N LEU A 244 8.61 -11.78 3.64
CA LEU A 244 7.43 -11.04 4.09
C LEU A 244 6.75 -11.81 5.23
N ILE A 245 6.50 -11.15 6.36
CA ILE A 245 5.83 -11.73 7.52
C ILE A 245 4.52 -10.98 7.74
N ILE A 246 3.40 -11.70 7.87
CA ILE A 246 2.07 -11.12 8.07
C ILE A 246 1.34 -11.87 9.19
N ASN A 247 0.93 -11.15 10.23
CA ASN A 247 0.09 -11.71 11.28
C ASN A 247 -1.39 -11.65 10.87
N MET A 248 -2.04 -12.81 10.83
CA MET A 248 -3.47 -12.95 10.51
C MET A 248 -4.29 -13.27 11.77
N PRO A 249 -5.61 -13.00 11.75
CA PRO A 249 -6.51 -13.39 12.82
C PRO A 249 -6.51 -14.90 13.11
N GLY A 250 -7.04 -15.30 14.26
CA GLY A 250 -7.17 -16.72 14.65
C GLY A 250 -8.40 -17.43 14.06
N ASN A 251 -9.37 -16.71 13.50
CA ASN A 251 -10.57 -17.29 12.91
C ASN A 251 -10.31 -17.74 11.45
N PRO A 252 -10.67 -18.98 11.04
CA PRO A 252 -10.41 -19.48 9.68
C PRO A 252 -11.01 -18.63 8.56
N ASN A 253 -12.22 -18.10 8.75
CA ASN A 253 -12.88 -17.25 7.74
C ASN A 253 -12.15 -15.91 7.62
N ALA A 254 -11.81 -15.29 8.76
CA ALA A 254 -11.07 -14.03 8.77
C ALA A 254 -9.67 -14.17 8.15
N VAL A 255 -9.00 -15.31 8.32
CA VAL A 255 -7.74 -15.62 7.62
C VAL A 255 -7.94 -15.63 6.11
N ALA A 256 -8.99 -16.28 5.62
CA ALA A 256 -9.29 -16.34 4.20
C ALA A 256 -9.60 -14.96 3.62
N GLU A 257 -10.45 -14.18 4.31
CA GLU A 257 -10.82 -12.82 3.92
C GLU A 257 -9.59 -11.89 3.88
N CYS A 258 -8.74 -11.94 4.91
CA CYS A 258 -7.51 -11.15 4.97
C CYS A 258 -6.51 -11.54 3.87
N LEU A 259 -6.35 -12.84 3.59
CA LEU A 259 -5.48 -13.28 2.51
C LEU A 259 -6.03 -12.83 1.15
N GLU A 260 -7.31 -13.05 0.89
CA GLU A 260 -7.97 -12.63 -0.36
C GLU A 260 -7.86 -11.11 -0.59
N ALA A 261 -8.00 -10.31 0.46
CA ALA A 261 -7.80 -8.86 0.43
C ALA A 261 -6.39 -8.45 -0.03
N LEU A 262 -5.36 -9.21 0.35
CA LEU A 262 -3.97 -8.90 0.01
C LEU A 262 -3.51 -9.47 -1.32
N MET A 263 -4.23 -10.45 -1.88
CA MET A 263 -3.85 -11.13 -3.13
C MET A 263 -3.52 -10.19 -4.31
N PRO A 264 -4.22 -9.05 -4.54
CA PRO A 264 -3.87 -8.15 -5.63
C PRO A 264 -2.45 -7.56 -5.53
N SER A 265 -1.92 -7.44 -4.30
CA SER A 265 -0.62 -6.79 -4.05
C SER A 265 0.52 -7.77 -3.79
N LEU A 266 0.23 -8.97 -3.27
CA LEU A 266 1.26 -9.94 -2.88
C LEU A 266 2.20 -10.38 -4.02
N PRO A 267 1.74 -10.69 -5.25
CA PRO A 267 2.64 -11.12 -6.32
C PRO A 267 3.75 -10.11 -6.58
N HIS A 268 3.40 -8.81 -6.65
CA HIS A 268 4.36 -7.74 -6.88
C HIS A 268 5.26 -7.53 -5.64
N ALA A 269 4.72 -7.59 -4.43
CA ALA A 269 5.51 -7.45 -3.20
C ALA A 269 6.59 -8.54 -3.10
N LEU A 270 6.23 -9.80 -3.38
CA LEU A 270 7.17 -10.93 -3.34
C LEU A 270 8.22 -10.84 -4.44
N LYS A 271 7.83 -10.37 -5.64
CA LYS A 271 8.75 -10.09 -6.74
C LYS A 271 9.79 -9.02 -6.35
N GLN A 272 9.34 -7.92 -5.73
CA GLN A 272 10.24 -6.86 -5.23
C GLN A 272 11.22 -7.37 -4.17
N LEU A 273 10.79 -8.26 -3.27
CA LEU A 273 11.67 -8.84 -2.25
C LEU A 273 12.77 -9.72 -2.83
N LYS A 274 12.52 -10.35 -3.99
CA LYS A 274 13.51 -11.15 -4.73
C LYS A 274 14.54 -10.31 -5.51
N GLY A 275 14.44 -8.98 -5.45
CA GLY A 275 15.39 -8.08 -6.10
C GLY A 275 15.11 -7.83 -7.58
N ASP A 276 13.93 -8.20 -8.08
CA ASP A 276 13.53 -7.84 -9.43
C ASP A 276 13.48 -6.32 -9.56
N LYS A 277 14.18 -5.82 -10.59
CA LYS A 277 14.25 -4.40 -10.91
C LYS A 277 12.83 -3.86 -11.05
N ARG A 278 12.60 -2.64 -10.53
CA ARG A 278 11.33 -1.89 -10.59
C ARG A 278 10.60 -2.21 -11.89
N GLU A 279 9.57 -3.03 -11.79
CA GLU A 279 8.65 -3.25 -12.88
C GLU A 279 8.10 -1.87 -13.25
N LYS A 280 8.30 -1.44 -14.50
CA LYS A 280 7.66 -0.23 -15.03
C LYS A 280 6.17 -0.53 -15.01
N HIS A 281 5.50 -0.20 -13.92
CA HIS A 281 4.07 -0.39 -13.77
C HIS A 281 3.37 0.17 -15.01
N PRO A 282 2.41 -0.56 -15.60
CA PRO A 282 1.44 0.05 -16.51
C PRO A 282 0.88 1.30 -15.80
N ARG A 283 0.78 2.41 -16.53
CA ARG A 283 0.24 3.68 -16.01
C ARG A 283 -0.93 3.40 -15.07
N HIS A 284 -0.87 3.94 -13.84
CA HIS A 284 -1.97 3.85 -12.88
C HIS A 284 -3.28 4.22 -13.56
N VAL A 285 -4.11 3.23 -13.87
CA VAL A 285 -5.46 3.43 -14.37
C VAL A 285 -6.31 3.70 -13.13
N PRO A 286 -6.90 4.90 -12.99
CA PRO A 286 -7.76 5.20 -11.86
C PRO A 286 -8.81 4.12 -11.71
N HIS A 287 -8.87 3.48 -10.54
CA HIS A 287 -10.03 2.67 -10.20
C HIS A 287 -11.24 3.61 -10.26
N THR A 288 -12.28 3.20 -10.99
CA THR A 288 -13.59 3.85 -10.97
C THR A 288 -13.94 4.13 -9.52
N SER A 289 -14.18 5.39 -9.18
CA SER A 289 -14.47 5.83 -7.82
C SER A 289 -15.51 4.90 -7.20
N PRO A 290 -15.17 4.09 -6.18
CA PRO A 290 -16.21 3.36 -5.47
C PRO A 290 -17.12 4.40 -4.84
N GLU A 291 -18.43 4.23 -5.00
CA GLU A 291 -19.39 5.01 -4.23
C GLU A 291 -19.05 4.86 -2.75
N PRO A 292 -19.09 5.95 -1.95
CA PRO A 292 -18.85 5.86 -0.52
C PRO A 292 -20.02 5.10 0.12
N LEU A 293 -19.91 3.78 0.17
CA LEU A 293 -20.77 2.97 1.02
C LEU A 293 -20.32 3.20 2.45
N ASP A 294 -21.20 3.77 3.27
CA ASP A 294 -21.06 3.80 4.72
C ASP A 294 -21.33 2.39 5.29
N VAL A 295 -20.44 1.45 4.96
CA VAL A 295 -20.52 0.05 5.38
C VAL A 295 -20.35 -0.05 6.90
N TRP A 296 -19.61 0.90 7.50
CA TRP A 296 -19.37 0.91 8.94
C TRP A 296 -20.65 1.05 9.74
N ASN A 297 -21.48 2.06 9.43
CA ASN A 297 -22.73 2.25 10.15
C ASN A 297 -23.70 1.08 9.94
N ALA A 298 -23.70 0.46 8.75
CA ALA A 298 -24.50 -0.73 8.48
C ALA A 298 -24.04 -1.94 9.33
N SER A 299 -22.75 -2.25 9.34
CA SER A 299 -22.18 -3.38 10.08
C SER A 299 -22.24 -3.17 11.60
N PHE A 300 -22.01 -1.95 12.07
CA PHE A 300 -22.18 -1.58 13.48
C PHE A 300 -23.65 -1.73 13.93
N THR A 301 -24.60 -1.23 13.14
CA THR A 301 -26.03 -1.35 13.44
C THR A 301 -26.50 -2.81 13.43
N ALA A 302 -26.02 -3.61 12.48
CA ALA A 302 -26.33 -5.04 12.41
C ALA A 302 -25.82 -5.81 13.63
N ALA A 303 -24.60 -5.53 14.09
CA ALA A 303 -24.04 -6.13 15.30
C ALA A 303 -24.78 -5.68 16.57
N SER A 304 -25.16 -4.40 16.63
CA SER A 304 -25.84 -3.82 17.81
C SER A 304 -27.29 -4.29 17.97
N ARG A 305 -27.94 -4.79 16.90
CA ARG A 305 -29.33 -5.30 16.97
C ARG A 305 -29.47 -6.66 17.66
N HIS A 306 -28.37 -7.37 17.91
CA HIS A 306 -28.40 -8.66 18.61
C HIS A 306 -28.50 -8.53 20.14
N GLU A 307 -28.28 -7.34 20.69
CA GLU A 307 -28.54 -6.99 22.08
C GLU A 307 -29.66 -5.96 22.06
N GLY A 308 -30.82 -6.25 22.68
CA GLY A 308 -32.03 -5.41 22.60
C GLY A 308 -31.92 -4.02 23.24
N VAL A 309 -30.99 -3.19 22.78
CA VAL A 309 -30.71 -1.84 23.27
C VAL A 309 -31.15 -0.84 22.21
N GLU A 310 -32.25 -0.14 22.46
CA GLU A 310 -32.63 1.03 21.68
C GLU A 310 -31.54 2.10 21.79
N LEU A 311 -30.94 2.47 20.65
CA LEU A 311 -29.96 3.56 20.59
C LEU A 311 -30.63 4.89 20.97
N PRO A 312 -30.07 5.69 21.89
CA PRO A 312 -30.60 7.02 22.19
C PRO A 312 -30.50 7.91 20.94
N ARG A 313 -31.60 8.57 20.57
CA ARG A 313 -31.60 9.59 19.51
C ARG A 313 -30.54 10.65 19.84
N GLU A 314 -29.54 10.79 18.96
CA GLU A 314 -28.56 11.87 19.03
C GLU A 314 -29.28 13.22 19.10
N ARG A 315 -29.17 13.91 20.23
CA ARG A 315 -29.60 15.30 20.34
C ARG A 315 -28.54 16.13 19.64
N GLY A 316 -28.94 16.80 18.57
CA GLY A 316 -28.09 17.74 17.83
C GLY A 316 -27.42 18.73 18.78
N CYS A 317 -26.11 18.88 18.62
CA CYS A 317 -25.31 19.84 19.37
C CYS A 317 -25.66 21.26 18.90
N SER A 318 -26.34 22.04 19.75
CA SER A 318 -26.54 23.47 19.56
C SER A 318 -25.34 24.22 20.13
N CYS A 319 -24.36 24.54 19.30
CA CYS A 319 -23.31 25.49 19.67
C CYS A 319 -23.21 26.54 18.58
N SER A 320 -23.94 27.64 18.81
CA SER A 320 -23.67 28.95 18.23
C SER A 320 -22.57 29.60 19.07
N HIS A 321 -21.45 29.97 18.45
CA HIS A 321 -20.69 31.21 18.61
C HIS A 321 -19.32 31.11 17.96
#